data_AF-A0AAV0Z0W7-F1
#
_entry.id   AF-A0AAV0Z0W7-F1
#
_cell.length_a   1.000
_cell.length_b   1.000
_cell.length_c   1.000
_cell.angle_alpha   90.00
_cell.angle_beta   90.00
_cell.angle_gamma   90.00
#
_symmetry.space_group_name_H-M   'P 1'
#
loop_
_entity.id
_entity.type
_entity.pdbx_description
1 polymer ?
#
loop_
_entity_poly.entity_id
_entity_poly.type
_entity_poly.pdbx_seq_one_letter_code
_entity_poly.pdbx_strand_id
1 'polypeptide(L)'
;MGESPEKMKNEAVKIIETFQVLPKLVVFDLDYTLWPFYCECRSKRESPSLYPHAMGILLALKHKGIDIAVASRSPTADIAKAFLNKLGITSFFVAQEIYSSWSHKTDHFQRIHSTTGISFQDMLFFDDENRNIQAVSKMGVTSILVDNGVNLGALSQGLAQFSRNWNTSQKNKQKWLSNYSKKPDSSNPAPSNSTSNLQHNMQHKLLCKFSIEANFTLSTLVRVQEQSSNNRCSVWVLMQAITYADLIFMGLKNMDFFLKVVNQYW
;
A
#
# COMPACT_ATOMS: atom_id res chain seq x y z
N MET A 1 -2.70 21.08 34.19
CA MET A 1 -1.91 21.66 33.08
C MET A 1 -1.87 20.62 31.97
N GLY A 2 -2.46 20.91 30.80
CA GLY A 2 -2.38 19.98 29.67
C GLY A 2 -0.94 19.82 29.20
N GLU A 3 -0.54 18.61 28.85
CA GLU A 3 0.83 18.34 28.40
C GLU A 3 1.08 18.97 27.01
N SER A 4 2.21 19.67 26.85
CA SER A 4 2.53 20.38 25.60
C SER A 4 2.77 19.42 24.42
N PRO A 5 2.34 19.76 23.19
CA PRO A 5 2.63 18.97 21.99
C PRO A 5 4.11 18.62 21.81
N GLU A 6 5.04 19.49 22.25
CA GLU A 6 6.48 19.23 22.15
C GLU A 6 6.92 18.09 23.10
N LYS A 7 6.34 18.01 24.30
CA LYS A 7 6.57 16.89 25.22
C LYS A 7 6.11 15.58 24.58
N MET A 8 4.89 15.57 24.03
CA MET A 8 4.30 14.40 23.38
C MET A 8 5.10 13.95 22.16
N LYS A 9 5.58 14.90 21.35
CA LYS A 9 6.48 14.64 20.24
C LYS A 9 7.77 13.97 20.71
N ASN A 10 8.42 14.50 21.74
CA ASN A 10 9.68 13.94 22.25
C ASN A 10 9.51 12.52 22.80
N GLU A 11 8.40 12.23 23.47
CA GLU A 11 8.07 10.88 23.91
C GLU A 11 7.78 9.94 22.73
N ALA A 12 7.02 10.39 21.74
CA ALA A 12 6.76 9.62 20.52
C ALA A 12 8.06 9.33 19.74
N VAL A 13 8.98 10.29 19.65
CA VAL A 13 10.32 10.10 19.03
C VAL A 13 11.09 9.00 19.77
N LYS A 14 11.14 9.05 21.10
CA LYS A 14 11.80 8.00 21.90
C LYS A 14 11.21 6.63 21.64
N ILE A 15 9.88 6.52 21.56
CA ILE A 15 9.18 5.26 21.23
C ILE A 15 9.62 4.77 19.86
N ILE A 16 9.58 5.62 18.83
CA ILE A 16 9.98 5.25 17.47
C ILE A 16 11.43 4.74 17.43
N GLU A 17 12.35 5.39 18.15
CA GLU A 17 13.77 5.03 18.22
C GLU A 17 14.02 3.66 18.89
N THR A 18 13.08 3.13 19.67
CA THR A 18 13.24 1.79 20.25
C THR A 18 13.12 0.66 19.23
N PHE A 19 12.58 0.93 18.02
CA PHE A 19 12.34 -0.07 16.99
C PHE A 19 13.33 0.05 15.83
N GLN A 20 14.01 -1.05 15.49
CA GLN A 20 14.92 -1.10 14.34
C GLN A 20 14.21 -1.16 12.98
N VAL A 21 12.99 -1.70 12.97
CA VAL A 21 12.16 -1.87 11.78
C VAL A 21 10.98 -0.94 11.92
N LEU A 22 10.84 0.00 11.00
CA LEU A 22 9.81 1.03 11.00
C LEU A 22 8.94 0.92 9.74
N PRO A 23 7.65 1.27 9.84
CA PRO A 23 6.80 1.39 8.67
C PRO A 23 7.30 2.53 7.77
N LYS A 24 7.12 2.38 6.46
CA LYS A 24 7.39 3.48 5.51
C LYS A 24 6.25 4.49 5.49
N LEU A 25 5.03 4.03 5.79
CA LEU A 25 3.82 4.84 5.81
C LEU A 25 2.98 4.52 7.04
N VAL A 26 2.52 5.56 7.73
CA VAL A 26 1.48 5.44 8.76
C VAL A 26 0.19 6.07 8.26
N VAL A 27 -0.88 5.29 8.23
CA VAL A 27 -2.21 5.72 7.80
C VAL A 27 -3.09 5.92 9.04
N PHE A 28 -3.86 7.00 9.06
CA PHE A 28 -4.82 7.29 10.12
C PHE A 28 -6.23 7.40 9.56
N ASP A 29 -7.22 6.88 10.30
CA ASP A 29 -8.57 7.43 10.21
C ASP A 29 -8.64 8.85 10.79
N LEU A 30 -9.78 9.52 10.62
CA LEU A 30 -10.08 10.84 11.14
C LEU A 30 -10.97 10.78 12.38
N ASP A 31 -12.25 10.46 12.18
CA ASP A 31 -13.27 10.44 13.23
C ASP A 31 -12.90 9.39 14.28
N TYR A 32 -13.00 9.74 15.57
CA TYR A 32 -12.60 8.92 16.72
C TYR A 32 -11.16 8.38 16.76
N THR A 33 -10.33 8.75 15.78
CA THR A 33 -8.91 8.39 15.71
C THR A 33 -7.99 9.60 15.92
N LEU A 34 -8.14 10.66 15.11
CA LEU A 34 -7.39 11.91 15.29
C LEU A 34 -8.14 12.93 16.14
N TRP A 35 -9.48 12.95 16.06
CA TRP A 35 -10.34 13.84 16.84
C TRP A 35 -11.56 13.11 17.44
N PRO A 36 -12.14 13.57 18.56
CA PRO A 36 -13.14 12.82 19.33
C PRO A 36 -14.59 13.06 18.87
N PHE A 37 -14.85 13.08 17.56
CA PHE A 37 -16.19 13.31 17.01
C PHE A 37 -16.30 12.84 15.56
N TYR A 38 -17.52 12.66 15.09
CA TYR A 38 -17.82 12.57 13.66
C TYR A 38 -17.81 13.96 13.03
N CYS A 39 -16.96 14.19 12.03
CA CYS A 39 -16.89 15.47 11.33
C CYS A 39 -18.16 15.79 10.51
N GLU A 40 -18.94 14.78 10.10
CA GLU A 40 -20.21 14.97 9.39
C GLU A 40 -21.28 15.68 10.24
N CYS A 41 -21.19 15.56 11.57
CA CYS A 41 -22.09 16.19 12.53
C CYS A 41 -21.67 17.64 12.88
N ARG A 42 -20.69 18.20 12.18
CA ARG A 42 -20.05 19.48 12.54
C ARG A 42 -20.18 20.52 11.43
N SER A 43 -19.98 21.78 11.79
CA SER A 43 -19.88 22.88 10.83
C SER A 43 -18.43 23.13 10.43
N LYS A 44 -18.20 23.44 9.13
CA LYS A 44 -16.92 23.97 8.65
C LYS A 44 -16.42 25.20 9.41
N ARG A 45 -17.29 25.93 10.12
CA ARG A 45 -16.92 27.12 10.89
C ARG A 45 -16.29 26.78 12.24
N GLU A 46 -16.56 25.59 12.78
CA GLU A 46 -16.00 25.15 14.06
C GLU A 46 -14.47 24.98 14.00
N SER A 47 -13.82 25.21 15.14
CA SER A 47 -12.40 24.93 15.32
C SER A 47 -12.25 23.55 15.95
N PRO A 48 -11.81 22.54 15.18
CA PRO A 48 -11.64 21.19 15.71
C PRO A 48 -10.48 21.13 16.71
N SER A 49 -10.50 20.12 17.57
CA SER A 49 -9.37 19.75 18.43
C SER A 49 -8.99 18.30 18.19
N LEU A 50 -7.69 18.02 18.31
CA LEU A 50 -7.15 16.67 18.22
C LEU A 50 -7.19 15.98 19.59
N TYR A 51 -7.09 14.65 19.59
CA TYR A 51 -6.72 13.93 20.81
C TYR A 51 -5.37 14.43 21.36
N PRO A 52 -5.16 14.44 22.69
CA PRO A 52 -4.01 15.09 23.32
C PRO A 52 -2.65 14.70 22.76
N HIS A 53 -2.47 13.43 22.37
CA HIS A 53 -1.20 12.90 21.89
C HIS A 53 -1.06 12.96 20.36
N ALA A 54 -2.15 13.14 19.61
CA ALA A 54 -2.16 12.99 18.16
C ALA A 54 -1.22 13.99 17.47
N MET A 55 -1.23 15.27 17.86
CA MET A 55 -0.31 16.26 17.29
C MET A 55 1.15 15.89 17.53
N GLY A 56 1.50 15.46 18.74
CA GLY A 56 2.86 15.03 19.07
C GLY A 56 3.31 13.82 18.24
N ILE A 57 2.43 12.84 18.04
CA ILE A 57 2.70 11.65 17.22
C ILE A 57 2.91 12.05 15.76
N LEU A 58 2.04 12.87 15.19
CA LEU A 58 2.18 13.34 13.80
C LEU A 58 3.50 14.09 13.58
N LEU A 59 3.87 14.99 14.50
CA LEU A 59 5.14 15.71 14.45
C LEU A 59 6.35 14.76 14.57
N ALA A 60 6.27 13.75 15.44
CA ALA A 60 7.34 12.76 15.61
C ALA A 60 7.54 11.91 14.35
N LEU A 61 6.45 11.48 13.70
CA LEU A 61 6.51 10.75 12.43
C LEU A 61 7.16 11.60 11.33
N LYS A 62 6.74 12.86 11.19
CA LYS A 62 7.37 13.81 10.24
C LYS A 62 8.85 14.02 10.53
N HIS A 63 9.22 14.21 11.80
CA HIS A 63 10.60 14.38 12.22
C HIS A 63 11.46 13.15 11.90
N LYS A 64 10.88 11.95 11.93
CA LYS A 64 11.53 10.69 11.58
C LYS A 64 11.49 10.34 10.09
N GLY A 65 10.95 11.23 9.25
CA GLY A 65 10.84 10.99 7.81
C GLY A 65 9.93 9.82 7.46
N ILE A 66 8.96 9.49 8.33
CA ILE A 66 7.94 8.48 8.06
C ILE A 66 6.77 9.18 7.40
N ASP A 67 6.36 8.70 6.22
CA ASP A 67 5.22 9.27 5.51
C ASP A 67 3.92 9.03 6.27
N ILE A 68 2.98 9.95 6.10
CA ILE A 68 1.68 9.91 6.77
C ILE A 68 0.58 10.04 5.73
N ALA A 69 -0.49 9.27 5.85
CA ALA A 69 -1.68 9.40 5.02
C ALA A 69 -2.97 9.34 5.83
N VAL A 70 -4.07 9.78 5.22
CA VAL A 70 -5.43 9.66 5.76
C VAL A 70 -6.24 8.69 4.93
N ALA A 71 -7.00 7.82 5.61
CA ALA A 71 -8.06 7.02 5.01
C ALA A 71 -9.34 7.18 5.84
N SER A 72 -10.32 7.94 5.36
CA SER A 72 -11.57 8.20 6.06
C SER A 72 -12.79 7.93 5.19
N ARG A 73 -13.83 7.35 5.80
CA ARG A 73 -15.11 7.03 5.15
C ARG A 73 -16.16 8.12 5.28
N SER A 74 -15.79 9.28 5.84
CA SER A 74 -16.70 10.41 6.00
C SER A 74 -17.31 10.86 4.67
N PRO A 75 -18.64 11.09 4.60
CA PRO A 75 -19.30 11.64 3.41
C PRO A 75 -18.99 13.13 3.21
N THR A 76 -18.52 13.81 4.25
CA THR A 76 -18.28 15.26 4.26
C THR A 76 -16.79 15.57 4.12
N ALA A 77 -16.21 15.18 2.98
CA ALA A 77 -14.79 15.37 2.69
C ALA A 77 -14.35 16.84 2.75
N ASP A 78 -15.26 17.75 2.40
CA ASP A 78 -15.08 19.19 2.46
C ASP A 78 -14.96 19.72 3.90
N ILE A 79 -15.70 19.15 4.86
CA ILE A 79 -15.59 19.48 6.29
C ILE A 79 -14.30 18.93 6.87
N ALA A 80 -14.01 17.65 6.60
CA ALA A 80 -12.78 17.01 7.05
C ALA A 80 -11.53 17.77 6.58
N LYS A 81 -11.46 18.14 5.29
CA LYS A 81 -10.35 18.94 4.73
C LYS A 81 -10.25 20.33 5.37
N ALA A 82 -11.38 20.99 5.63
CA ALA A 82 -11.38 22.27 6.34
C ALA A 82 -10.80 22.13 7.76
N PHE A 83 -11.08 21.03 8.45
CA PHE A 83 -10.54 20.75 9.77
C PHE A 83 -9.05 20.47 9.75
N LEU A 84 -8.56 19.64 8.82
CA LEU A 84 -7.11 19.43 8.63
C LEU A 84 -6.37 20.75 8.37
N ASN A 85 -6.95 21.65 7.57
CA ASN A 85 -6.39 22.97 7.30
C ASN A 85 -6.32 23.84 8.56
N LYS A 86 -7.40 23.91 9.34
CA LYS A 86 -7.45 24.71 10.58
C LYS A 86 -6.50 24.19 11.67
N LEU A 87 -6.29 22.88 11.71
CA LEU A 87 -5.32 22.23 12.60
C LEU A 87 -3.88 22.42 12.13
N GLY A 88 -3.65 22.95 10.92
CA GLY A 88 -2.32 23.15 10.37
C GLY A 88 -1.59 21.86 10.00
N ILE A 89 -2.30 20.75 9.81
CA ILE A 89 -1.70 19.41 9.58
C ILE A 89 -1.88 18.90 8.15
N THR A 90 -2.56 19.63 7.26
CA THR A 90 -2.79 19.20 5.87
C THR A 90 -1.51 18.83 5.14
N SER A 91 -0.43 19.61 5.33
CA SER A 91 0.88 19.38 4.69
C SER A 91 1.65 18.17 5.26
N PHE A 92 1.13 17.55 6.33
CA PHE A 92 1.78 16.37 6.91
C PHE A 92 1.48 15.13 6.07
N PHE A 93 0.34 15.11 5.37
CA PHE A 93 -0.17 13.94 4.68
C PHE A 93 0.27 13.90 3.22
N VAL A 94 0.96 12.83 2.82
CA VAL A 94 1.35 12.58 1.42
C VAL A 94 0.19 12.09 0.56
N ALA A 95 -0.86 11.53 1.19
CA ALA A 95 -2.11 11.13 0.55
C ALA A 95 -3.29 11.34 1.49
N GLN A 96 -4.45 11.73 0.95
CA GLN A 96 -5.68 12.01 1.71
C GLN A 96 -6.89 11.39 1.00
N GLU A 97 -7.19 10.14 1.33
CA GLU A 97 -8.38 9.45 0.81
C GLU A 97 -9.55 9.67 1.78
N ILE A 98 -10.41 10.62 1.46
CA ILE A 98 -11.57 10.99 2.29
C ILE A 98 -12.82 10.95 1.41
N TYR A 99 -13.57 9.86 1.51
CA TYR A 99 -14.83 9.65 0.78
C TYR A 99 -15.57 8.44 1.34
N SER A 100 -16.90 8.41 1.21
CA SER A 100 -17.70 7.25 1.59
C SER A 100 -17.49 6.06 0.66
N SER A 101 -17.44 4.87 1.24
CA SER A 101 -17.33 3.62 0.50
C SER A 101 -18.08 2.48 1.20
N TRP A 102 -18.47 1.50 0.38
CA TRP A 102 -19.00 0.21 0.82
C TRP A 102 -17.90 -0.77 1.20
N SER A 103 -16.71 -0.61 0.62
CA SER A 103 -15.51 -1.31 1.03
C SER A 103 -15.06 -0.76 2.37
N HIS A 104 -14.83 -1.62 3.37
CA HIS A 104 -14.29 -1.24 4.68
C HIS A 104 -12.82 -0.78 4.56
N LYS A 105 -12.61 0.39 3.93
CA LYS A 105 -11.35 1.06 3.58
C LYS A 105 -10.42 0.35 2.60
N THR A 106 -10.81 -0.76 2.01
CA THR A 106 -9.93 -1.44 1.03
C THR A 106 -9.68 -0.59 -0.21
N ASP A 107 -10.69 0.14 -0.70
CA ASP A 107 -10.51 1.02 -1.87
C ASP A 107 -9.61 2.22 -1.54
N HIS A 108 -9.73 2.78 -0.32
CA HIS A 108 -8.87 3.85 0.16
C HIS A 108 -7.41 3.41 0.17
N PHE A 109 -7.14 2.22 0.72
CA PHE A 109 -5.79 1.67 0.75
C PHE A 109 -5.24 1.37 -0.66
N GLN A 110 -6.08 0.92 -1.60
CA GLN A 110 -5.65 0.75 -3.00
C GLN A 110 -5.23 2.09 -3.64
N ARG A 111 -5.96 3.18 -3.38
CA ARG A 111 -5.59 4.52 -3.88
C ARG A 111 -4.34 5.08 -3.22
N ILE A 112 -4.21 4.90 -1.90
CA ILE A 112 -2.99 5.27 -1.15
C ILE A 112 -1.78 4.51 -1.70
N HIS A 113 -1.90 3.19 -1.90
CA HIS A 113 -0.86 2.37 -2.50
C HIS A 113 -0.49 2.86 -3.90
N SER A 114 -1.50 3.14 -4.75
CA SER A 114 -1.27 3.63 -6.12
C SER A 114 -0.57 4.99 -6.13
N THR A 115 -0.92 5.88 -5.21
CA THR A 115 -0.38 7.24 -5.12
C THR A 115 1.05 7.26 -4.54
N THR A 116 1.32 6.42 -3.55
CA THR A 116 2.60 6.42 -2.81
C THR A 116 3.61 5.40 -3.33
N GLY A 117 3.16 4.35 -4.02
CA GLY A 117 3.98 3.19 -4.39
C GLY A 117 4.41 2.31 -3.21
N ILE A 118 3.94 2.59 -1.99
CA ILE A 118 4.33 1.85 -0.79
C ILE A 118 3.51 0.56 -0.69
N SER A 119 4.15 -0.58 -0.50
CA SER A 119 3.48 -1.88 -0.35
C SER A 119 2.68 -1.96 0.96
N PHE A 120 1.55 -2.67 0.96
CA PHE A 120 0.70 -2.84 2.15
C PHE A 120 1.45 -3.36 3.39
N GLN A 121 2.37 -4.31 3.21
CA GLN A 121 3.22 -4.87 4.26
C GLN A 121 4.16 -3.85 4.93
N ASP A 122 4.41 -2.72 4.26
CA ASP A 122 5.26 -1.63 4.75
C ASP A 122 4.42 -0.49 5.40
N MET A 123 3.11 -0.70 5.58
CA MET A 123 2.17 0.25 6.17
C MET A 123 1.74 -0.14 7.59
N LEU A 124 1.53 0.88 8.43
CA LEU A 124 0.89 0.79 9.74
C LEU A 124 -0.39 1.62 9.73
N PHE A 125 -1.49 1.10 10.28
CA PHE A 125 -2.80 1.73 10.23
C PHE A 125 -3.46 1.82 11.61
N PHE A 126 -4.08 2.96 11.90
CA PHE A 126 -4.87 3.21 13.12
C PHE A 126 -6.31 3.61 12.75
N ASP A 127 -7.28 2.95 13.37
CA ASP A 127 -8.73 3.13 13.14
C ASP A 127 -9.51 2.65 14.37
N ASP A 128 -10.64 3.26 14.67
CA ASP A 128 -11.52 2.89 15.79
C ASP A 128 -12.58 1.84 15.43
N GLU A 129 -12.79 1.58 14.14
CA GLU A 129 -13.79 0.64 13.66
C GLU A 129 -13.14 -0.71 13.29
N ASN A 130 -13.44 -1.73 14.11
CA ASN A 130 -12.92 -3.08 13.97
C ASN A 130 -13.17 -3.70 12.58
N ARG A 131 -14.27 -3.36 11.90
CA ARG A 131 -14.52 -3.84 10.52
C ARG A 131 -13.47 -3.32 9.54
N ASN A 132 -13.05 -2.07 9.66
CA ASN A 132 -11.97 -1.51 8.84
C ASN A 132 -10.65 -2.21 9.16
N ILE A 133 -10.33 -2.40 10.45
CA ILE A 133 -9.13 -3.10 10.91
C ILE A 133 -9.05 -4.51 10.31
N GLN A 134 -10.13 -5.29 10.38
CA GLN A 134 -10.16 -6.65 9.84
C GLN A 134 -9.99 -6.68 8.33
N ALA A 135 -10.65 -5.77 7.60
CA ALA A 135 -10.58 -5.72 6.15
C ALA A 135 -9.18 -5.31 5.66
N VAL A 136 -8.61 -4.26 6.23
CA VAL A 136 -7.29 -3.73 5.86
C VAL A 136 -6.17 -4.67 6.29
N SER A 137 -6.30 -5.36 7.43
CA SER A 137 -5.32 -6.39 7.84
C SER A 137 -5.20 -7.54 6.83
N LYS A 138 -6.31 -7.93 6.18
CA LYS A 138 -6.30 -8.97 5.13
C LYS A 138 -5.52 -8.54 3.89
N MET A 139 -5.30 -7.25 3.68
CA MET A 139 -4.46 -6.72 2.60
C MET A 139 -2.96 -6.80 2.93
N GLY A 140 -2.59 -7.18 4.16
CA GLY A 140 -1.21 -7.28 4.62
C GLY A 140 -0.72 -6.06 5.41
N VAL A 141 -1.57 -5.05 5.62
CA VAL A 141 -1.27 -3.88 6.45
C VAL A 141 -1.29 -4.26 7.93
N THR A 142 -0.32 -3.76 8.71
CA THR A 142 -0.41 -3.88 10.16
C THR A 142 -1.44 -2.89 10.68
N SER A 143 -2.56 -3.36 11.22
CA SER A 143 -3.68 -2.50 11.63
C SER A 143 -3.93 -2.60 13.13
N ILE A 144 -4.17 -1.45 13.78
CA ILE A 144 -4.34 -1.31 15.22
C ILE A 144 -5.68 -0.64 15.51
N LEU A 145 -6.54 -1.34 16.23
CA LEU A 145 -7.79 -0.81 16.76
C LEU A 145 -7.49 0.21 17.87
N VAL A 146 -8.11 1.39 17.80
CA VAL A 146 -7.99 2.44 18.84
C VAL A 146 -9.37 2.80 19.39
N ASP A 147 -9.59 2.72 20.70
CA ASP A 147 -10.93 2.97 21.25
C ASP A 147 -11.19 4.46 21.58
N ASN A 148 -10.14 5.19 21.98
CA ASN A 148 -10.24 6.59 22.43
C ASN A 148 -9.17 7.44 21.75
N GLY A 149 -9.09 7.32 20.43
CA GLY A 149 -8.10 8.02 19.63
C GLY A 149 -6.69 7.47 19.75
N VAL A 150 -5.83 7.95 18.84
CA VAL A 150 -4.42 7.60 18.85
C VAL A 150 -3.72 8.20 20.07
N ASN A 151 -2.90 7.38 20.73
CA ASN A 151 -2.07 7.76 21.85
C ASN A 151 -0.70 7.08 21.79
N LEU A 152 0.23 7.47 22.67
CA LEU A 152 1.59 6.91 22.71
C LEU A 152 1.62 5.39 22.95
N GLY A 153 0.66 4.86 23.72
CA GLY A 153 0.48 3.42 23.91
C GLY A 153 0.09 2.72 22.61
N ALA A 154 -0.89 3.25 21.88
CA ALA A 154 -1.28 2.75 20.56
C ALA A 154 -0.11 2.79 19.56
N LEU A 155 0.66 3.90 19.53
CA LEU A 155 1.85 4.00 18.69
C LEU A 155 2.87 2.90 19.01
N SER A 156 3.20 2.73 20.29
CA SER A 156 4.14 1.69 20.75
C SER A 156 3.66 0.28 20.39
N GLN A 157 2.38 -0.02 20.64
CA GLN A 157 1.75 -1.28 20.26
C GLN A 157 1.80 -1.51 18.74
N GLY A 158 1.51 -0.48 17.95
CA GLY A 158 1.53 -0.53 16.49
C GLY A 158 2.90 -0.85 15.94
N LEU A 159 3.94 -0.15 16.40
CA LEU A 159 5.32 -0.40 15.99
C LEU A 159 5.82 -1.78 16.44
N ALA A 160 5.46 -2.22 17.65
CA ALA A 160 5.79 -3.56 18.13
C ALA A 160 5.12 -4.66 17.29
N GLN A 161 3.86 -4.48 16.91
CA GLN A 161 3.16 -5.42 16.04
C GLN A 161 3.73 -5.42 14.61
N PHE A 162 4.04 -4.24 14.08
CA PHE A 162 4.65 -4.08 12.76
C PHE A 162 5.99 -4.82 12.70
N SER A 163 6.86 -4.61 13.68
CA SER A 163 8.15 -5.32 13.77
C SER A 163 8.00 -6.84 13.86
N ARG A 164 7.02 -7.34 14.64
CA ARG A 164 6.71 -8.78 14.71
C ARG A 164 6.24 -9.35 13.37
N ASN A 165 5.35 -8.64 12.68
CA ASN A 165 4.85 -9.03 11.36
C ASN A 165 5.97 -9.06 10.33
N TRP A 166 6.83 -8.05 10.33
CA TRP A 166 8.00 -7.98 9.45
C TRP A 166 8.94 -9.17 9.67
N ASN A 167 9.33 -9.43 10.91
CA ASN A 167 10.21 -10.56 11.25
C ASN A 167 9.60 -11.91 10.84
N THR A 168 8.29 -12.06 10.98
CA THR A 168 7.56 -13.26 10.55
C THR A 168 7.61 -13.42 9.02
N SER A 169 7.40 -12.33 8.28
CA SER A 169 7.52 -12.32 6.81
C SER A 169 8.93 -12.70 6.35
N GLN A 170 9.98 -12.16 6.98
CA GLN A 170 11.37 -12.50 6.65
C GLN A 170 11.71 -13.96 6.94
N LYS A 171 11.27 -14.50 8.09
CA LYS A 171 11.46 -15.93 8.41
C LYS A 171 10.77 -16.84 7.39
N ASN A 172 9.55 -16.49 6.99
CA ASN A 172 8.80 -17.26 5.99
C ASN A 172 9.49 -17.22 4.62
N LYS A 173 10.01 -16.05 4.20
CA LYS A 173 10.81 -15.91 2.98
C LYS A 173 12.08 -16.77 3.03
N GLN A 174 12.81 -16.75 4.14
CA GLN A 174 14.02 -17.56 4.29
C GLN A 174 13.72 -19.07 4.27
N LYS A 175 12.66 -19.49 4.95
CA LYS A 175 12.21 -20.89 4.94
C LYS A 175 11.87 -21.34 3.52
N TRP A 176 11.10 -20.54 2.77
CA TRP A 176 10.74 -20.82 1.39
C TRP A 176 11.97 -20.97 0.48
N LEU A 177 12.92 -20.02 0.56
CA LEU A 177 14.16 -20.08 -0.21
C LEU A 177 14.97 -21.35 0.11
N SER A 178 15.11 -21.68 1.40
CA SER A 178 15.88 -22.86 1.83
C SER A 178 15.24 -24.18 1.36
N ASN A 179 13.91 -24.27 1.30
CA ASN A 179 13.19 -25.43 0.82
C ASN A 179 13.29 -25.58 -0.70
N TYR A 180 13.34 -24.46 -1.43
CA TYR A 180 13.53 -24.46 -2.89
C TYR A 180 14.94 -24.92 -3.26
N SER A 181 15.97 -24.42 -2.56
CA SER A 181 17.37 -24.82 -2.78
C SER A 181 17.68 -26.26 -2.36
N LYS A 182 16.86 -26.88 -1.50
CA LYS A 182 17.05 -28.27 -1.04
C LYS A 182 16.28 -29.31 -1.86
N LYS A 183 15.52 -28.91 -2.90
CA LYS A 183 14.96 -29.90 -3.83
C LYS A 183 16.12 -30.46 -4.67
N PRO A 184 16.34 -31.79 -4.68
CA PRO A 184 17.31 -32.37 -5.59
C PRO A 184 16.88 -32.07 -7.02
N ASP A 185 17.82 -31.66 -7.86
CA ASP A 185 17.63 -31.74 -9.31
C ASP A 185 17.32 -33.20 -9.61
N SER A 186 16.07 -33.48 -9.96
CA SER A 186 15.74 -34.71 -10.67
C SER A 186 16.21 -34.56 -12.10
N SER A 187 17.53 -34.45 -12.28
CA SER A 187 18.18 -34.72 -13.55
C SER A 187 18.13 -36.25 -13.74
N ASN A 188 17.09 -36.71 -14.44
CA ASN A 188 17.26 -37.92 -15.24
C ASN A 188 18.46 -37.67 -16.18
N PRO A 189 19.38 -38.64 -16.36
CA PRO A 189 20.39 -38.50 -17.39
C PRO A 189 19.65 -38.49 -18.74
N ALA A 190 19.74 -37.36 -19.46
CA ALA A 190 19.17 -37.25 -20.79
C ALA A 190 19.87 -38.24 -21.74
N PRO A 191 19.15 -38.98 -22.58
CA PRO A 191 19.68 -39.29 -23.89
C PRO A 191 19.68 -37.99 -24.70
N SER A 192 20.82 -37.70 -25.29
CA SER A 192 21.16 -36.60 -26.19
C SER A 192 19.99 -35.88 -26.89
N ASN A 193 20.01 -34.54 -26.76
CA ASN A 193 19.50 -33.48 -27.64
C ASN A 193 18.40 -32.57 -27.09
N SER A 194 18.71 -31.27 -27.21
CA SER A 194 17.84 -30.08 -27.27
C SER A 194 17.55 -29.30 -25.97
N THR A 195 18.24 -28.16 -25.90
CA THR A 195 18.23 -27.07 -24.93
C THR A 195 16.93 -26.22 -24.90
N SER A 196 15.78 -26.75 -25.31
CA SER A 196 14.54 -25.97 -25.48
C SER A 196 13.54 -26.04 -24.30
N ASN A 197 13.65 -27.03 -23.39
CA ASN A 197 12.60 -27.26 -22.37
C ASN A 197 12.80 -26.57 -21.01
N LEU A 198 14.00 -26.09 -20.69
CA LEU A 198 14.28 -25.41 -19.40
C LEU A 198 13.89 -23.93 -19.41
N GLN A 199 13.99 -23.24 -20.55
CA GLN A 199 13.51 -21.85 -20.69
C GLN A 199 11.98 -21.77 -20.69
N HIS A 200 11.31 -22.76 -21.28
CA HIS A 200 9.84 -22.79 -21.36
C HIS A 200 9.17 -22.89 -19.99
N ASN A 201 9.78 -23.63 -19.04
CA ASN A 201 9.24 -23.84 -17.69
C ASN A 201 9.47 -22.65 -16.74
N MET A 202 10.56 -21.89 -16.92
CA MET A 202 10.78 -20.61 -16.23
C MET A 202 9.81 -19.54 -16.74
N GLN A 203 9.62 -19.46 -18.05
CA GLN A 203 8.66 -18.56 -18.66
C GLN A 203 7.23 -18.87 -18.20
N HIS A 204 6.79 -20.12 -18.20
CA HIS A 204 5.42 -20.48 -17.81
C HIS A 204 5.08 -20.17 -16.33
N LYS A 205 6.07 -20.24 -15.41
CA LYS A 205 5.86 -19.93 -13.99
C LYS A 205 5.94 -18.43 -13.67
N LEU A 206 6.79 -17.68 -14.38
CA LEU A 206 6.75 -16.21 -14.31
C LEU A 206 5.45 -15.70 -14.96
N LEU A 207 5.07 -16.24 -16.13
CA LEU A 207 3.83 -15.91 -16.83
C LEU A 207 2.58 -16.26 -16.02
N CYS A 208 2.55 -17.35 -15.24
CA CYS A 208 1.41 -17.61 -14.34
C CYS A 208 1.32 -16.62 -13.17
N LYS A 209 2.43 -16.03 -12.70
CA LYS A 209 2.40 -14.95 -11.70
C LYS A 209 2.00 -13.61 -12.32
N PHE A 210 2.54 -13.28 -13.49
CA PHE A 210 2.16 -12.09 -14.24
C PHE A 210 0.74 -12.18 -14.80
N SER A 211 0.20 -13.36 -15.10
CA SER A 211 -1.17 -13.54 -15.56
C SER A 211 -2.21 -13.27 -14.47
N ILE A 212 -1.84 -13.39 -13.18
CA ILE A 212 -2.73 -13.00 -12.07
C ILE A 212 -2.79 -11.47 -11.94
N GLU A 213 -1.65 -10.78 -12.12
CA GLU A 213 -1.57 -9.31 -12.12
C GLU A 213 -2.14 -8.69 -13.42
N ALA A 214 -1.96 -9.36 -14.56
CA ALA A 214 -2.50 -8.98 -15.86
C ALA A 214 -4.02 -9.24 -15.98
N ASN A 215 -4.55 -10.31 -15.36
CA ASN A 215 -6.00 -10.54 -15.31
C ASN A 215 -6.72 -9.53 -14.39
N PHE A 216 -6.03 -9.00 -13.38
CA PHE A 216 -6.57 -7.94 -12.51
C PHE A 216 -6.67 -6.60 -13.26
N THR A 217 -5.65 -6.27 -14.07
CA THR A 217 -5.64 -5.10 -14.96
C THR A 217 -6.59 -5.25 -16.16
N LEU A 218 -6.73 -6.45 -16.75
CA LEU A 218 -7.74 -6.74 -17.78
C LEU A 218 -9.17 -6.63 -17.26
N SER A 219 -9.48 -7.08 -16.04
CA SER A 219 -10.82 -6.91 -15.46
C SER A 219 -11.18 -5.43 -15.23
N THR A 220 -10.16 -4.61 -14.95
CA THR A 220 -10.28 -3.15 -14.81
C THR A 220 -10.48 -2.48 -16.17
N LEU A 221 -9.79 -2.94 -17.22
CA LEU A 221 -9.96 -2.46 -18.61
C LEU A 221 -11.30 -2.88 -19.23
N VAL A 222 -11.81 -4.09 -18.95
CA VAL A 222 -13.14 -4.52 -19.40
C VAL A 222 -14.26 -3.66 -18.80
N ARG A 223 -14.10 -3.20 -17.55
CA ARG A 223 -15.03 -2.23 -16.93
C ARG A 223 -14.94 -0.81 -17.52
N VAL A 224 -13.79 -0.42 -18.07
CA VAL A 224 -13.64 0.85 -18.82
C VAL A 224 -14.25 0.73 -20.22
N GLN A 225 -14.28 -0.48 -20.80
CA GLN A 225 -14.85 -0.75 -22.12
C GLN A 225 -16.38 -0.67 -22.15
N GLU A 226 -17.08 -0.94 -21.04
CA GLU A 226 -18.54 -0.79 -20.94
C GLU A 226 -19.01 0.69 -20.96
N GLN A 227 -18.10 1.66 -20.87
CA GLN A 227 -18.42 3.10 -20.95
C GLN A 227 -18.03 3.80 -22.26
N SER A 228 -17.40 3.10 -23.20
CA SER A 228 -16.93 3.69 -24.46
C SER A 228 -17.46 2.92 -25.67
N SER A 229 -18.66 3.28 -26.10
CA SER A 229 -19.19 2.88 -27.40
C SER A 229 -18.64 3.81 -28.49
N ASN A 230 -18.25 3.20 -29.60
CA ASN A 230 -17.83 3.81 -30.89
C ASN A 230 -16.41 4.41 -30.97
N ASN A 231 -15.43 3.59 -31.35
CA ASN A 231 -14.68 3.78 -32.61
C ASN A 231 -13.62 2.69 -32.81
N ARG A 232 -13.68 2.01 -33.97
CA ARG A 232 -12.84 0.83 -34.31
C ARG A 232 -11.39 1.15 -34.72
N CYS A 233 -10.92 2.38 -34.56
CA CYS A 233 -9.59 2.81 -35.05
C CYS A 233 -8.54 3.09 -33.97
N SER A 234 -8.90 3.06 -32.68
CA SER A 234 -8.00 3.38 -31.55
C SER A 234 -7.32 2.16 -30.91
N VAL A 235 -7.79 0.94 -31.19
CA VAL A 235 -7.31 -0.30 -30.54
C VAL A 235 -5.90 -0.69 -30.98
N TRP A 236 -5.55 -0.45 -32.25
CA TRP A 236 -4.24 -0.81 -32.81
C TRP A 236 -3.12 0.12 -32.34
N VAL A 237 -3.41 1.41 -32.15
CA VAL A 237 -2.43 2.39 -31.65
C VAL A 237 -2.17 2.20 -30.15
N LEU A 238 -3.20 1.81 -29.37
CA LEU A 238 -3.05 1.50 -27.95
C LEU A 238 -2.29 0.18 -27.69
N MET A 239 -2.50 -0.85 -28.53
CA MET A 239 -1.72 -2.10 -28.42
C MET A 239 -0.24 -1.90 -28.73
N GLN A 240 0.10 -1.03 -29.70
CA GLN A 240 1.51 -0.73 -30.01
C GLN A 240 2.18 0.13 -28.93
N ALA A 241 1.46 1.04 -28.28
CA ALA A 241 1.99 1.87 -27.20
C ALA A 241 2.30 1.08 -25.92
N ILE A 242 1.48 0.07 -25.59
CA ILE A 242 1.71 -0.79 -24.42
C ILE A 242 2.96 -1.65 -24.62
N THR A 243 3.19 -2.20 -25.83
CA THR A 243 4.40 -2.98 -26.10
C THR A 243 5.69 -2.14 -26.08
N TYR A 244 5.62 -0.85 -26.42
CA TYR A 244 6.81 0.03 -26.42
C TYR A 244 7.18 0.55 -25.02
N ALA A 245 6.20 0.78 -24.15
CA ALA A 245 6.43 1.25 -22.78
C ALA A 245 7.08 0.19 -21.89
N ASP A 246 6.74 -1.09 -22.09
CA ASP A 246 7.35 -2.21 -21.36
C ASP A 246 8.77 -2.53 -21.85
N LEU A 247 9.09 -2.22 -23.12
CA LEU A 247 10.41 -2.46 -23.72
C LEU A 247 11.48 -1.45 -23.28
N ILE A 248 11.10 -0.22 -22.90
CA ILE A 248 12.05 0.78 -22.37
C ILE A 248 12.45 0.44 -20.92
N PHE A 249 11.61 -0.28 -20.18
CA PHE A 249 11.90 -0.69 -18.80
C PHE A 249 12.82 -1.92 -18.71
N MET A 250 12.98 -2.69 -19.80
CA MET A 250 13.78 -3.92 -19.83
C MET A 250 15.09 -3.77 -20.61
N GLY A 251 15.94 -2.82 -20.23
CA GLY A 251 17.25 -2.52 -20.84
C GLY A 251 18.10 -3.74 -21.24
N LEU A 252 17.84 -4.29 -22.42
CA LEU A 252 18.50 -5.47 -22.97
C LEU A 252 18.98 -5.15 -24.38
N LYS A 253 20.28 -4.87 -24.46
CA LYS A 253 21.07 -4.92 -25.68
C LYS A 253 21.10 -6.37 -26.21
N ASN A 254 20.18 -6.73 -27.11
CA ASN A 254 20.43 -7.69 -28.20
C ASN A 254 19.17 -7.90 -29.04
N MET A 255 19.08 -7.15 -30.15
CA MET A 255 18.03 -7.26 -31.16
C MET A 255 18.00 -8.63 -31.87
N ASP A 256 19.10 -9.37 -31.88
CA ASP A 256 19.20 -10.66 -32.59
C ASP A 256 18.39 -11.79 -31.95
N PHE A 257 18.08 -11.69 -30.65
CA PHE A 257 17.24 -12.69 -29.97
C PHE A 257 15.75 -12.46 -30.29
N PHE A 258 15.34 -11.21 -30.46
CA PHE A 258 13.95 -10.84 -30.73
C PHE A 258 13.51 -11.26 -32.15
N LEU A 259 14.35 -11.03 -33.17
CA LEU A 259 14.06 -11.44 -34.56
C LEU A 259 13.92 -12.96 -34.71
N LYS A 260 14.63 -13.75 -33.89
CA LYS A 260 14.50 -15.21 -33.89
C LYS A 260 13.19 -15.70 -33.27
N VAL A 261 12.66 -14.98 -32.28
CA VAL A 261 11.40 -15.34 -31.61
C VAL A 261 10.19 -14.94 -32.45
N VAL A 262 10.26 -13.79 -33.14
CA VAL A 262 9.15 -13.29 -33.98
C VAL A 262 8.94 -14.15 -35.22
N ASN A 263 10.01 -14.62 -35.89
CA ASN A 263 9.93 -15.49 -37.07
C ASN A 263 9.51 -16.94 -36.77
N GLN A 264 9.33 -17.32 -35.50
CA GLN A 264 8.90 -18.67 -35.13
C GLN A 264 7.40 -18.74 -34.80
N TYR A 265 6.72 -17.59 -34.71
CA TYR A 265 5.30 -17.52 -34.31
C TYR A 265 4.43 -16.64 -35.23
N TRP A 266 4.96 -16.25 -36.39
CA TRP A 266 4.26 -15.66 -37.55
C TRP A 266 4.89 -16.19 -38.84
#